data_AF-A0A822ZUM4-F1
#
_entry.id   AF-A0A822ZUM4-F1
#
_cell.length_a   1.000
_cell.length_b   1.000
_cell.length_c   1.000
_cell.angle_alpha   90.00
_cell.angle_beta   90.00
_cell.angle_gamma   90.00
#
_symmetry.space_group_name_H-M   'P 1'
#
loop_
_entity.id
_entity.type
_entity.pdbx_description
1 polymer ?
#
loop_
_entity_poly.entity_id
_entity_poly.type
_entity_poly.pdbx_seq_one_letter_code
_entity_poly.pdbx_strand_id
1 'polypeptide(L)'
;MAPLLDRPVLNTEREMEKTWASNVLSLLIAIFVLLQFVQLLLPSPEFIRPPPRGIIFTPHNRSGSEPQQVHISLVGRDHMRISWMTAERHAPSIVEYGKTPGKYEALATGEHTSYHYLFYISGKIHHVTIGPLDPNTYYYYRCGGTGQEFSFKTPPSTFPIEFAVAGDLGQTEWTASTLKHINNSNYDVLLLPGDLSYADGQQTLRHLRMPCGAICEQSSMDDHRGQP
;
A
#
# COMPACT_ATOMS: atom_id res chain seq x y z
N MET A 1 7.91 -21.64 84.59
CA MET A 1 8.52 -21.41 83.26
C MET A 1 7.54 -21.95 82.23
N ALA A 2 7.29 -21.17 81.18
CA ALA A 2 6.09 -21.13 80.33
C ALA A 2 5.60 -22.46 79.71
N PRO A 3 4.31 -22.56 79.34
CA PRO A 3 3.68 -23.81 78.92
C PRO A 3 3.87 -24.14 77.44
N LEU A 4 3.80 -25.44 77.18
CA LEU A 4 3.65 -26.12 75.90
C LEU A 4 2.16 -26.07 75.49
N LEU A 5 1.83 -25.58 74.29
CA LEU A 5 0.69 -25.98 73.44
C LEU A 5 0.77 -25.21 72.10
N ASP A 6 0.18 -25.79 71.03
CA ASP A 6 0.01 -25.24 69.66
C ASP A 6 1.14 -25.37 68.62
N ARG A 7 1.57 -26.60 68.29
CA ARG A 7 2.27 -26.88 67.01
C ARG A 7 1.51 -27.72 65.97
N PRO A 8 0.58 -28.65 66.29
CA PRO A 8 -0.09 -29.45 65.25
C PRO A 8 -1.20 -28.68 64.51
N VAL A 9 -1.86 -27.72 65.16
CA VAL A 9 -2.96 -26.92 64.59
C VAL A 9 -2.44 -25.99 63.49
N LEU A 10 -1.35 -25.27 63.74
CA LEU A 10 -0.71 -24.35 62.78
C LEU A 10 -0.21 -25.03 61.49
N ASN A 11 0.22 -26.30 61.56
CA ASN A 11 0.64 -27.04 60.38
C ASN A 11 -0.57 -27.49 59.53
N THR A 12 -1.68 -27.82 60.19
CA THR A 12 -2.92 -28.25 59.53
C THR A 12 -3.59 -27.08 58.81
N GLU A 13 -3.62 -25.89 59.42
CA GLU A 13 -4.13 -24.66 58.79
C GLU A 13 -3.29 -24.26 57.57
N ARG A 14 -1.97 -24.37 57.65
CA ARG A 14 -1.07 -24.05 56.53
C ARG A 14 -1.23 -24.99 55.34
N GLU A 15 -1.43 -26.29 55.58
CA GLU A 15 -1.68 -27.27 54.52
C GLU A 15 -3.09 -27.11 53.92
N MET A 16 -4.07 -26.71 54.74
CA MET A 16 -5.42 -26.35 54.28
C MET A 16 -5.41 -25.10 53.38
N GLU A 17 -4.67 -24.06 53.74
CA GLU A 17 -4.48 -22.85 52.93
C GLU A 17 -3.82 -23.16 51.58
N LYS A 18 -2.79 -24.02 51.54
CA LYS A 18 -2.13 -24.42 50.29
C LYS A 18 -3.05 -25.25 49.38
N THR A 19 -3.79 -26.20 49.94
CA THR A 19 -4.74 -27.02 49.17
C THR A 19 -5.93 -26.19 48.69
N TRP A 20 -6.43 -25.27 49.50
CA TRP A 20 -7.44 -24.29 49.09
C TRP A 20 -6.93 -23.40 47.94
N ALA A 21 -5.73 -22.81 48.08
CA ALA A 21 -5.13 -21.98 47.03
C ALA A 21 -4.86 -22.76 45.73
N SER A 22 -4.41 -24.01 45.82
CA SER A 22 -4.18 -24.89 44.66
C SER A 22 -5.50 -25.26 43.96
N ASN A 23 -6.56 -25.52 44.71
CA ASN A 23 -7.89 -25.80 44.17
C ASN A 23 -8.50 -24.56 43.50
N VAL A 24 -8.35 -23.38 44.12
CA VAL A 24 -8.77 -22.10 43.55
C VAL A 24 -8.02 -21.83 42.24
N LEU A 25 -6.69 -22.02 42.23
CA LEU A 25 -5.88 -21.83 41.02
C LEU A 25 -6.28 -22.82 39.90
N SER A 26 -6.51 -24.09 40.25
CA SER A 26 -6.95 -25.12 39.29
C SER A 26 -8.32 -24.80 38.71
N LEU A 27 -9.24 -24.29 39.53
CA LEU A 27 -10.56 -23.84 39.10
C LEU A 27 -10.46 -22.62 38.17
N LEU A 28 -9.60 -21.64 38.50
CA LEU A 28 -9.36 -20.47 37.65
C LEU A 28 -8.77 -20.86 36.28
N ILE A 29 -7.83 -21.82 36.25
CA ILE A 29 -7.28 -22.36 35.00
C ILE A 29 -8.36 -23.08 34.20
N ALA A 30 -9.18 -23.91 34.84
CA ALA A 30 -10.28 -24.61 34.16
C ALA A 30 -11.31 -23.64 33.57
N ILE A 31 -11.67 -22.58 34.30
CA ILE A 31 -12.55 -21.50 33.81
C ILE A 31 -11.90 -20.78 32.63
N PHE A 32 -10.61 -20.45 32.71
CA PHE A 32 -9.91 -19.79 31.61
C PHE A 32 -9.87 -20.66 30.34
N VAL A 33 -9.56 -21.95 30.48
CA VAL A 33 -9.56 -22.90 29.36
C VAL A 33 -10.98 -23.05 28.78
N LEU A 34 -12.01 -23.13 29.63
CA LEU A 34 -13.40 -23.18 29.19
C LEU A 34 -13.81 -21.91 28.42
N LEU A 35 -13.41 -20.73 28.89
CA LEU A 35 -13.69 -19.46 28.22
C LEU A 35 -13.01 -19.38 26.84
N GLN A 36 -11.77 -19.84 26.71
CA GLN A 36 -11.08 -19.94 25.41
C GLN A 36 -11.81 -20.93 24.47
N PHE A 37 -12.27 -22.07 25.00
CA PHE A 37 -13.00 -23.07 24.23
C PHE A 37 -14.37 -22.58 23.76
N VAL A 38 -15.08 -21.79 24.59
CA VAL A 38 -16.34 -21.14 24.22
C VAL A 38 -16.12 -20.14 23.09
N GLN A 39 -15.04 -19.36 23.11
CA GLN A 39 -14.70 -18.43 22.01
C GLN A 39 -14.44 -19.15 20.68
N LEU A 40 -13.85 -20.35 20.71
CA LEU A 40 -13.64 -21.21 19.53
C LEU A 40 -14.94 -21.82 18.98
N LEU A 41 -15.96 -22.00 19.83
CA LEU A 41 -17.26 -22.57 19.47
C LEU A 41 -18.27 -21.51 19.01
N LEU A 42 -18.00 -20.21 19.25
CA LEU A 42 -18.83 -19.14 18.73
C LEU A 42 -18.61 -19.00 17.21
N PRO A 43 -19.67 -19.04 16.39
CA PRO A 43 -19.54 -18.76 14.98
C PRO A 43 -18.99 -17.34 14.79
N SER A 44 -17.93 -17.21 14.00
CA SER A 44 -17.50 -15.90 13.54
C SER A 44 -18.66 -15.24 12.79
N PRO A 45 -18.92 -13.94 12.98
CA PRO A 45 -19.92 -13.26 12.17
C PRO A 45 -19.59 -13.48 10.70
N GLU A 46 -20.56 -14.00 9.94
CA GLU A 46 -20.38 -14.28 8.52
C GLU A 46 -20.03 -12.96 7.83
N PHE A 47 -18.88 -12.93 7.14
CA PHE A 47 -18.49 -11.75 6.38
C PHE A 47 -19.41 -11.61 5.17
N ILE A 48 -20.39 -10.71 5.27
CA ILE A 48 -21.23 -10.34 4.14
C ILE A 48 -20.49 -9.30 3.31
N ARG A 49 -20.10 -9.68 2.09
CA ARG A 49 -19.45 -8.78 1.14
C ARG A 49 -20.41 -7.60 0.84
N PRO A 50 -19.96 -6.34 1.04
CA PRO A 50 -20.71 -5.17 0.60
C PRO A 50 -21.00 -5.20 -0.91
N PRO A 51 -22.10 -4.58 -1.37
CA PRO A 51 -22.41 -4.55 -2.80
C PRO A 51 -21.32 -3.83 -3.62
N PRO A 52 -21.23 -4.10 -4.93
CA PRO A 52 -20.36 -3.34 -5.84
C PRO A 52 -20.66 -1.84 -5.77
N ARG A 53 -19.62 -1.02 -5.88
CA ARG A 53 -19.73 0.44 -5.97
C ARG A 53 -19.47 0.94 -7.38
N GLY A 54 -19.81 2.20 -7.63
CA GLY A 54 -19.69 2.83 -8.95
C GLY A 54 -18.26 2.87 -9.49
N ILE A 55 -18.14 2.95 -10.82
CA ILE A 55 -16.85 3.21 -11.50
C ILE A 55 -16.44 4.65 -11.23
N ILE A 56 -15.15 4.84 -10.95
CA ILE A 56 -14.55 6.16 -10.86
C ILE A 56 -14.04 6.58 -12.23
N PHE A 57 -14.37 7.81 -12.61
CA PHE A 57 -13.82 8.48 -13.77
C PHE A 57 -13.02 9.69 -13.32
N THR A 58 -11.75 9.77 -13.76
CA THR A 58 -10.87 10.90 -13.45
C THR A 58 -10.62 11.69 -14.73
N PRO A 59 -11.51 12.61 -15.12
CA PRO A 59 -11.28 13.46 -16.28
C PRO A 59 -10.13 14.44 -16.00
N HIS A 60 -9.32 14.72 -17.02
CA HIS A 60 -8.34 15.80 -16.98
C HIS A 60 -8.58 16.76 -18.13
N ASN A 61 -8.28 18.04 -17.92
CA ASN A 61 -8.28 19.07 -18.96
C ASN A 61 -6.86 19.53 -19.33
N ARG A 62 -5.87 18.67 -19.04
CA ARG A 62 -4.46 18.87 -19.37
C ARG A 62 -4.25 18.91 -20.89
N SER A 63 -3.29 19.70 -21.34
CA SER A 63 -2.88 19.76 -22.74
C SER A 63 -2.28 18.43 -23.21
N GLY A 64 -2.20 18.22 -24.53
CA GLY A 64 -1.77 16.94 -25.10
C GLY A 64 -0.31 16.58 -24.82
N SER A 65 0.55 17.56 -24.56
CA SER A 65 1.96 17.35 -24.20
C SER A 65 2.18 17.13 -22.71
N GLU A 66 1.19 17.45 -21.87
CA GLU A 66 1.34 17.31 -20.42
C GLU A 66 1.34 15.83 -19.99
N PRO A 67 2.25 15.44 -19.09
CA PRO A 67 2.28 14.09 -18.54
C PRO A 67 0.97 13.67 -17.87
N GLN A 68 0.52 12.46 -18.18
CA GLN A 68 -0.66 11.81 -17.59
C GLN A 68 -0.29 10.39 -17.18
N GLN A 69 -1.07 9.82 -16.26
CA GLN A 69 -0.89 8.43 -15.81
C GLN A 69 0.55 8.16 -15.33
N VAL A 70 1.14 9.14 -14.64
CA VAL A 70 2.51 9.06 -14.12
C VAL A 70 2.57 7.94 -13.09
N HIS A 71 3.56 7.06 -13.21
CA HIS A 71 3.81 5.97 -12.26
C HIS A 71 5.30 5.65 -12.21
N ILE A 72 5.72 5.12 -11.05
CA ILE A 72 7.13 4.79 -10.78
C ILE A 72 7.28 3.31 -10.44
N SER A 73 8.44 2.75 -10.75
CA SER A 73 8.76 1.34 -10.45
C SER A 73 10.24 1.17 -10.13
N LEU A 74 10.55 0.22 -9.26
CA LEU A 74 11.93 -0.19 -8.98
C LEU A 74 12.52 -0.88 -10.22
N VAL A 75 13.74 -0.52 -10.61
CA VAL A 75 14.43 -1.14 -11.75
C VAL A 75 15.88 -1.46 -11.41
N GLY A 76 16.12 -2.61 -10.77
CA GLY A 76 17.46 -2.98 -10.34
C GLY A 76 17.93 -2.16 -9.13
N ARG A 77 19.23 -2.27 -8.82
CA ARG A 77 19.82 -1.67 -7.62
C ARG A 77 19.95 -0.16 -7.82
N ASP A 78 19.44 0.63 -6.87
CA ASP A 78 19.58 2.09 -6.81
C ASP A 78 19.00 2.85 -8.01
N HIS A 79 18.12 2.23 -8.81
CA HIS A 79 17.50 2.88 -9.96
C HIS A 79 15.98 2.79 -9.91
N MET A 80 15.34 3.86 -10.39
CA MET A 80 13.89 3.97 -10.50
C MET A 80 13.51 4.25 -11.95
N ARG A 81 12.46 3.60 -12.43
CA ARG A 81 11.87 3.90 -13.73
C ARG A 81 10.60 4.71 -13.53
N ILE A 82 10.58 5.89 -14.11
CA ILE A 82 9.44 6.80 -14.17
C ILE A 82 8.80 6.62 -15.55
N SER A 83 7.48 6.41 -15.55
CA SER A 83 6.71 6.21 -16.78
C SER A 83 5.46 7.08 -16.78
N TRP A 84 5.10 7.60 -17.94
CA TRP A 84 3.92 8.44 -18.13
C TRP A 84 3.43 8.35 -19.56
N MET A 85 2.27 8.93 -19.83
CA MET A 85 1.69 9.03 -21.16
C MET A 85 1.51 10.48 -21.58
N THR A 86 1.63 10.74 -22.89
CA THR A 86 1.22 12.00 -23.52
C THR A 86 0.37 11.70 -24.77
N ALA A 87 -0.52 12.62 -25.12
CA ALA A 87 -1.28 12.54 -26.37
C ALA A 87 -0.48 13.07 -27.58
N GLU A 88 0.43 14.02 -27.34
CA GLU A 88 1.22 14.67 -28.39
C GLU A 88 2.44 13.84 -28.83
N ARG A 89 2.67 13.75 -30.15
CA ARG A 89 3.75 12.93 -30.73
C ARG A 89 5.16 13.44 -30.39
N HIS A 90 5.34 14.74 -30.28
CA HIS A 90 6.66 15.37 -30.13
C HIS A 90 7.08 15.62 -28.69
N ALA A 91 6.30 15.17 -27.70
CA ALA A 91 6.70 15.29 -26.30
C ALA A 91 8.04 14.57 -26.03
N PRO A 92 8.97 15.19 -25.30
CA PRO A 92 10.27 14.60 -25.00
C PRO A 92 10.17 13.54 -23.89
N SER A 93 10.95 12.46 -24.00
CA SER A 93 11.12 11.45 -22.94
C SER A 93 12.22 11.86 -21.98
N ILE A 94 12.02 12.93 -21.22
CA ILE A 94 13.01 13.43 -20.25
C ILE A 94 12.43 13.50 -18.85
N VAL A 95 13.29 13.28 -17.85
CA VAL A 95 12.99 13.52 -16.45
C VAL A 95 14.07 14.42 -15.88
N GLU A 96 13.65 15.55 -15.32
CA GLU A 96 14.48 16.41 -14.49
C GLU A 96 14.23 16.04 -13.03
N TYR A 97 15.29 15.85 -12.24
CA TYR A 97 15.15 15.44 -10.85
C TYR A 97 16.25 16.00 -9.93
N GLY A 98 15.93 16.07 -8.64
CA GLY A 98 16.84 16.55 -7.60
C GLY A 98 16.34 16.24 -6.20
N LYS A 99 17.13 16.57 -5.18
CA LYS A 99 16.79 16.29 -3.77
C LYS A 99 16.03 17.42 -3.07
N THR A 100 15.87 18.56 -3.73
CA THR A 100 15.21 19.74 -3.17
C THR A 100 14.02 20.12 -4.06
N PRO A 101 12.84 20.42 -3.48
CA PRO A 101 11.68 20.89 -4.26
C PRO A 101 12.03 22.06 -5.16
N GLY A 102 11.57 22.03 -6.41
CA GLY A 102 11.80 23.06 -7.42
C GLY A 102 13.25 23.18 -7.92
N LYS A 103 14.18 22.32 -7.48
CA LYS A 103 15.57 22.32 -7.94
C LYS A 103 15.94 20.97 -8.53
N TYR A 104 16.13 20.95 -9.84
CA TYR A 104 16.45 19.75 -10.60
C TYR A 104 17.88 19.84 -11.11
N GLU A 105 18.78 19.13 -10.44
CA GLU A 105 20.23 19.17 -10.69
C GLU A 105 20.66 18.11 -11.71
N ALA A 106 19.80 17.13 -11.96
CA ALA A 106 20.04 16.04 -12.89
C ALA A 106 18.93 15.94 -13.95
N LEU A 107 19.31 15.48 -15.14
CA LEU A 107 18.44 15.20 -16.26
C LEU A 107 18.72 13.79 -16.75
N ALA A 108 17.67 12.98 -16.89
CA ALA A 108 17.72 11.69 -17.56
C ALA A 108 16.87 11.74 -18.83
N THR A 109 17.36 11.11 -19.89
CA THR A 109 16.59 10.86 -21.12
C THR A 109 16.25 9.38 -21.17
N GLY A 110 15.10 9.05 -21.73
CA GLY A 110 14.70 7.68 -21.96
C GLY A 110 13.94 7.51 -23.26
N GLU A 111 13.22 6.42 -23.33
CA GLU A 111 12.59 5.95 -24.57
C GLU A 111 11.09 6.22 -24.54
N HIS A 112 10.44 5.92 -25.66
CA HIS A 112 8.99 5.89 -25.72
C HIS A 112 8.49 4.79 -26.65
N THR A 113 7.25 4.39 -26.42
CA THR A 113 6.55 3.39 -27.22
C THR A 113 5.10 3.81 -27.43
N SER A 114 4.39 3.08 -28.28
CA SER A 114 2.93 3.11 -28.37
C SER A 114 2.45 1.72 -28.72
N TYR A 115 1.18 1.44 -28.47
CA TYR A 115 0.56 0.18 -28.83
C TYR A 115 -0.77 0.39 -29.54
N HIS A 116 -1.17 -0.65 -30.25
CA HIS A 116 -2.42 -0.73 -30.96
C HIS A 116 -3.15 -2.00 -30.52
N TYR A 117 -4.40 -1.87 -30.10
CA TYR A 117 -5.24 -2.99 -29.69
C TYR A 117 -6.65 -2.84 -30.26
N LEU A 118 -7.03 -3.74 -31.17
CA LEU A 118 -8.29 -3.68 -31.93
C LEU A 118 -8.49 -2.33 -32.64
N PHE A 119 -9.29 -1.42 -32.08
CA PHE A 119 -9.56 -0.09 -32.61
C PHE A 119 -8.97 1.03 -31.75
N TYR A 120 -8.24 0.66 -30.69
CA TYR A 120 -7.60 1.58 -29.78
C TYR A 120 -6.14 1.78 -30.17
N ILE A 121 -5.72 3.04 -30.24
CA ILE A 121 -4.32 3.44 -30.39
C ILE A 121 -3.96 4.21 -29.14
N SER A 122 -2.89 3.79 -28.46
CA SER A 122 -2.42 4.49 -27.29
C SER A 122 -1.83 5.86 -27.65
N GLY A 123 -1.79 6.74 -26.65
CA GLY A 123 -0.83 7.84 -26.66
C GLY A 123 0.62 7.33 -26.64
N LYS A 124 1.56 8.26 -26.54
CA LYS A 124 2.98 7.96 -26.38
C LYS A 124 3.24 7.58 -24.94
N ILE A 125 3.82 6.40 -24.72
CA ILE A 125 4.19 5.89 -23.40
C ILE A 125 5.68 6.10 -23.23
N HIS A 126 6.07 6.94 -22.28
CA HIS A 126 7.45 7.29 -22.00
C HIS A 126 7.99 6.43 -20.86
N HIS A 127 9.26 6.03 -20.97
CA HIS A 127 9.98 5.29 -19.95
C HIS A 127 11.36 5.90 -19.74
N VAL A 128 11.61 6.46 -18.55
CA VAL A 128 12.90 7.03 -18.20
C VAL A 128 13.41 6.38 -16.93
N THR A 129 14.65 5.89 -16.98
CA THR A 129 15.33 5.33 -15.80
C THR A 129 16.25 6.40 -15.22
N ILE A 130 16.11 6.65 -13.92
CA ILE A 130 16.95 7.57 -13.15
C ILE A 130 17.79 6.77 -12.15
N GLY A 131 19.00 7.27 -11.88
CA GLY A 131 19.92 6.66 -10.93
C GLY A 131 21.38 6.70 -11.40
N PRO A 132 22.31 6.21 -10.56
CA PRO A 132 22.06 5.64 -9.24
C PRO A 132 21.55 6.68 -8.23
N LEU A 133 20.63 6.29 -7.36
CA LEU A 133 19.99 7.12 -6.34
C LEU A 133 20.42 6.71 -4.94
N ASP A 134 20.48 7.67 -4.03
CA ASP A 134 20.75 7.37 -2.62
C ASP A 134 19.53 6.66 -1.99
N PRO A 135 19.73 5.65 -1.13
CA PRO A 135 18.64 4.97 -0.43
C PRO A 135 17.98 5.89 0.60
N ASN A 136 16.74 5.57 0.99
CA ASN A 136 15.97 6.29 2.02
C ASN A 136 15.94 7.84 1.82
N THR A 137 15.92 8.30 0.57
CA THR A 137 16.09 9.70 0.19
C THR A 137 14.92 10.19 -0.67
N TYR A 138 14.44 11.39 -0.39
CA TYR A 138 13.42 12.04 -1.21
C TYR A 138 14.03 12.62 -2.48
N TYR A 139 13.36 12.37 -3.60
CA TYR A 139 13.64 12.95 -4.89
C TYR A 139 12.38 13.63 -5.43
N TYR A 140 12.56 14.84 -5.95
CA TYR A 140 11.55 15.65 -6.62
C TYR A 140 11.85 15.62 -8.11
N TYR A 141 10.83 15.44 -8.93
CA TYR A 141 11.02 15.26 -10.36
C TYR A 141 9.89 15.85 -11.21
N ARG A 142 10.22 16.16 -12.46
CA ARG A 142 9.26 16.55 -13.50
C ARG A 142 9.45 15.71 -14.74
N CYS A 143 8.35 15.32 -15.35
CA CYS A 143 8.33 14.59 -16.62
C CYS A 143 8.19 15.57 -17.79
N GLY A 144 8.90 15.33 -18.89
CA GLY A 144 8.75 16.11 -20.13
C GLY A 144 9.35 17.52 -20.09
N GLY A 145 10.08 17.89 -19.03
CA GLY A 145 10.79 19.18 -18.88
C GLY A 145 9.93 20.36 -18.41
N THR A 146 8.61 20.20 -18.36
CA THR A 146 7.67 21.22 -17.90
C THR A 146 6.47 20.56 -17.23
N GLY A 147 5.81 21.26 -16.30
CA GLY A 147 4.55 20.83 -15.70
C GLY A 147 4.65 20.57 -14.20
N GLN A 148 3.76 19.71 -13.71
CA GLN A 148 3.64 19.34 -12.30
C GLN A 148 4.93 18.69 -11.78
N GLU A 149 5.32 19.10 -10.57
CA GLU A 149 6.35 18.41 -9.79
C GLU A 149 5.73 17.24 -9.04
N PHE A 150 6.43 16.12 -9.05
CA PHE A 150 6.12 14.92 -8.28
C PHE A 150 7.27 14.63 -7.32
N SER A 151 7.02 13.77 -6.34
CA SER A 151 8.07 13.30 -5.44
C SER A 151 7.94 11.82 -5.14
N PHE A 152 9.05 11.20 -4.77
CA PHE A 152 9.06 9.85 -4.20
C PHE A 152 10.24 9.72 -3.24
N LYS A 153 10.17 8.70 -2.38
CA LYS A 153 11.26 8.32 -1.50
C LYS A 153 11.84 6.98 -1.96
N THR A 154 13.14 6.88 -2.10
CA THR A 154 13.80 5.59 -2.37
C THR A 154 13.67 4.66 -1.16
N PRO A 155 13.50 3.34 -1.36
CA PRO A 155 13.50 2.38 -0.26
C PRO A 155 14.82 2.40 0.53
N PRO A 156 14.82 1.95 1.80
CA PRO A 156 16.05 1.79 2.55
C PRO A 156 16.90 0.65 1.98
N SER A 157 18.22 0.77 2.06
CA SER A 157 19.16 -0.26 1.61
C SER A 157 19.33 -1.42 2.61
N THR A 158 18.75 -1.28 3.81
CA THR A 158 18.79 -2.26 4.90
C THR A 158 17.40 -2.44 5.48
N PHE A 159 17.15 -3.61 6.07
CA PHE A 159 15.89 -3.89 6.75
C PHE A 159 15.66 -2.99 7.98
N PRO A 160 14.40 -2.74 8.35
CA PRO A 160 13.17 -3.23 7.72
C PRO A 160 12.80 -2.48 6.42
N ILE A 161 12.13 -3.18 5.49
CA ILE A 161 11.47 -2.59 4.31
C ILE A 161 9.98 -2.91 4.44
N GLU A 162 9.12 -1.90 4.40
CA GLU A 162 7.68 -2.03 4.57
C GLU A 162 6.97 -2.12 3.22
N PHE A 163 6.22 -3.20 3.01
CA PHE A 163 5.45 -3.43 1.78
C PHE A 163 3.96 -3.27 2.04
N ALA A 164 3.31 -2.41 1.27
CA ALA A 164 1.87 -2.49 1.08
C ALA A 164 1.58 -3.50 -0.03
N VAL A 165 0.61 -4.38 0.16
CA VAL A 165 0.24 -5.40 -0.84
C VAL A 165 -1.24 -5.29 -1.15
N ALA A 166 -1.57 -5.10 -2.42
CA ALA A 166 -2.95 -5.01 -2.88
C ALA A 166 -3.11 -5.60 -4.28
N GLY A 167 -4.09 -6.49 -4.46
CA GLY A 167 -4.48 -7.05 -5.75
C GLY A 167 -5.89 -6.64 -6.13
N ASP A 168 -6.30 -7.02 -7.34
CA ASP A 168 -7.70 -6.93 -7.80
C ASP A 168 -8.29 -5.52 -7.64
N LEU A 169 -7.47 -4.51 -7.96
CA LEU A 169 -7.80 -3.12 -7.66
C LEU A 169 -9.04 -2.67 -8.42
N GLY A 170 -9.06 -2.84 -9.75
CA GLY A 170 -10.09 -2.30 -10.61
C GLY A 170 -10.18 -0.77 -10.55
N GLN A 171 -11.34 -0.21 -10.91
CA GLN A 171 -11.54 1.24 -11.03
C GLN A 171 -12.87 1.67 -10.40
N THR A 172 -13.13 1.25 -9.15
CA THR A 172 -14.38 1.54 -8.44
C THR A 172 -14.16 2.39 -7.20
N GLU A 173 -15.23 2.85 -6.55
CA GLU A 173 -15.12 3.52 -5.24
C GLU A 173 -14.52 2.63 -4.15
N TRP A 174 -14.59 1.29 -4.29
CA TRP A 174 -13.84 0.40 -3.41
C TRP A 174 -12.35 0.55 -3.62
N THR A 175 -11.90 0.68 -4.86
CA THR A 175 -10.49 0.93 -5.21
C THR A 175 -9.99 2.22 -4.57
N ALA A 176 -10.75 3.32 -4.69
CA ALA A 176 -10.35 4.58 -4.06
C ALA A 176 -10.29 4.47 -2.53
N SER A 177 -11.22 3.74 -1.91
CA SER A 177 -11.15 3.46 -0.48
C SER A 177 -9.89 2.67 -0.13
N THR A 178 -9.58 1.60 -0.85
CA THR A 178 -8.37 0.79 -0.63
C THR A 178 -7.10 1.63 -0.75
N LEU A 179 -6.98 2.42 -1.82
CA LEU A 179 -5.82 3.27 -2.07
C LEU A 179 -5.70 4.40 -1.04
N LYS A 180 -6.82 4.92 -0.53
CA LYS A 180 -6.81 5.87 0.59
C LYS A 180 -6.22 5.24 1.87
N HIS A 181 -6.56 3.99 2.17
CA HIS A 181 -5.99 3.30 3.33
C HIS A 181 -4.51 3.01 3.16
N ILE A 182 -4.09 2.59 1.96
CA ILE A 182 -2.68 2.38 1.61
C ILE A 182 -1.91 3.70 1.75
N ASN A 183 -2.43 4.81 1.22
CA ASN A 183 -1.77 6.12 1.32
C ASN A 183 -1.63 6.63 2.77
N ASN A 184 -2.55 6.22 3.65
CA ASN A 184 -2.48 6.53 5.08
C ASN A 184 -1.54 5.59 5.85
N SER A 185 -1.07 4.51 5.24
CA SER A 185 -0.04 3.64 5.81
C SER A 185 1.35 4.17 5.50
N ASN A 186 2.30 3.92 6.41
CA ASN A 186 3.71 4.13 6.12
C ASN A 186 4.21 2.88 5.40
N TYR A 187 4.55 2.99 4.12
CA TYR A 187 5.09 1.89 3.33
C TYR A 187 6.20 2.42 2.41
N ASP A 188 7.18 1.58 2.12
CA ASP A 188 8.28 1.90 1.20
C ASP A 188 7.95 1.47 -0.22
N VAL A 189 7.23 0.35 -0.38
CA VAL A 189 6.93 -0.25 -1.69
C VAL A 189 5.49 -0.77 -1.74
N LEU A 190 4.76 -0.42 -2.79
CA LEU A 190 3.45 -1.03 -3.11
C LEU A 190 3.65 -2.19 -4.10
N LEU A 191 3.30 -3.40 -3.67
CA LEU A 191 3.32 -4.60 -4.48
C LEU A 191 1.91 -4.90 -5.01
N LEU A 192 1.78 -4.96 -6.33
CA LEU A 192 0.53 -5.26 -7.04
C LEU A 192 0.65 -6.62 -7.75
N PRO A 193 0.15 -7.72 -7.17
CA PRO A 193 0.38 -9.08 -7.69
C PRO A 193 -0.54 -9.49 -8.86
N GLY A 194 -1.17 -8.53 -9.56
CA GLY A 194 -2.02 -8.80 -10.72
C GLY A 194 -3.30 -7.97 -10.73
N ASP A 195 -4.14 -8.20 -11.75
CA ASP A 195 -5.50 -7.69 -11.89
C ASP A 195 -5.67 -6.21 -11.57
N LEU A 196 -5.08 -5.41 -12.46
CA LEU A 196 -5.09 -3.95 -12.36
C LEU A 196 -6.45 -3.40 -12.77
N SER A 197 -6.69 -3.19 -14.08
CA SER A 197 -7.77 -2.33 -14.58
C SER A 197 -9.07 -3.02 -14.92
N TYR A 198 -9.04 -4.35 -15.13
CA TYR A 198 -10.13 -5.13 -15.72
C TYR A 198 -10.68 -4.53 -17.03
N ALA A 199 -9.78 -3.95 -17.84
CA ALA A 199 -10.13 -3.31 -19.12
C ALA A 199 -10.58 -4.32 -20.21
N ASP A 200 -10.43 -5.61 -19.97
CA ASP A 200 -10.96 -6.70 -20.81
C ASP A 200 -12.47 -6.93 -20.60
N GLY A 201 -13.06 -6.29 -19.59
CA GLY A 201 -14.47 -6.45 -19.22
C GLY A 201 -14.78 -7.80 -18.57
N GLN A 202 -13.78 -8.62 -18.26
CA GLN A 202 -13.95 -9.87 -17.52
C GLN A 202 -13.87 -9.60 -16.03
N GLN A 203 -14.95 -9.09 -15.47
CA GLN A 203 -15.21 -9.19 -14.04
C GLN A 203 -16.35 -10.17 -13.81
N THR A 204 -16.09 -11.26 -13.09
CA THR A 204 -17.08 -12.28 -12.72
C THR A 204 -18.23 -11.70 -11.86
N LEU A 205 -18.16 -10.42 -11.49
CA LEU A 205 -19.16 -9.68 -10.72
C LEU A 205 -19.86 -8.63 -11.61
N ARG A 206 -20.76 -9.11 -12.48
CA ARG A 206 -21.81 -8.38 -13.25
C ARG A 206 -21.41 -7.11 -14.04
N HIS A 207 -21.60 -7.20 -15.36
CA HIS A 207 -21.99 -6.15 -16.32
C HIS A 207 -21.49 -4.72 -16.05
N LEU A 208 -20.18 -4.53 -16.00
CA LEU A 208 -19.55 -3.23 -16.07
C LEU A 208 -18.48 -3.26 -17.15
N ARG A 209 -18.77 -2.60 -18.28
CA ARG A 209 -17.77 -2.30 -19.31
C ARG A 209 -16.93 -1.15 -18.79
N MET A 210 -15.77 -1.48 -18.23
CA MET A 210 -14.83 -0.51 -17.66
C MET A 210 -14.07 0.20 -18.78
N PRO A 211 -14.14 1.54 -18.90
CA PRO A 211 -13.18 2.28 -19.71
C PRO A 211 -11.80 2.25 -19.07
N CYS A 212 -10.77 2.29 -19.91
CA CYS A 212 -9.38 2.21 -19.47
C CYS A 212 -8.88 3.59 -19.06
N GLY A 213 -8.62 3.82 -17.76
CA GLY A 213 -7.83 4.96 -17.31
C GLY A 213 -8.12 5.40 -15.89
N ALA A 214 -7.29 4.96 -14.93
CA ALA A 214 -7.12 5.66 -13.64
C ALA A 214 -6.02 5.08 -12.73
N ILE A 215 -5.66 3.79 -12.84
CA ILE A 215 -4.92 3.12 -11.75
C ILE A 215 -3.52 3.68 -11.53
N CYS A 216 -2.82 4.07 -12.61
CA CYS A 216 -1.43 4.51 -12.48
C CYS A 216 -1.28 5.85 -11.75
N GLU A 217 -2.24 6.78 -11.88
CA GLU A 217 -2.11 8.13 -11.31
C GLU A 217 -2.09 8.12 -9.78
N GLN A 218 -2.65 7.09 -9.14
CA GLN A 218 -2.58 6.91 -7.67
C GLN A 218 -1.28 6.27 -7.16
N SER A 219 -0.44 5.73 -8.05
CA SER A 219 0.89 5.19 -7.67
C SER A 219 2.00 6.25 -7.72
N SER A 220 1.76 7.39 -8.36
CA SER A 220 2.58 8.59 -8.17
C SER A 220 2.09 9.27 -6.90
N MET A 221 2.76 9.01 -5.78
CA MET A 221 2.54 9.70 -4.50
C MET A 221 2.60 11.23 -4.70
N ASP A 222 1.46 11.88 -4.84
CA ASP A 222 1.31 13.29 -4.47
C ASP A 222 1.20 13.31 -2.93
N ASP A 223 2.35 13.24 -2.25
CA ASP A 223 2.41 13.51 -0.82
C ASP A 223 2.28 15.03 -0.63
N HIS A 224 1.05 15.50 -0.45
CA HIS A 224 0.79 16.87 -0.01
C HIS A 224 1.26 17.16 1.43
N ARG A 225 2.04 16.28 2.08
CA ARG A 225 2.70 16.57 3.37
C ARG A 225 4.01 17.31 3.14
N GLY A 226 3.91 18.58 2.79
CA GLY A 226 5.07 19.43 2.59
C GLY A 226 4.76 20.89 2.30
N GLN A 227 3.78 21.48 2.99
CA GLN A 227 3.72 22.93 3.12
C GLN A 227 3.75 23.28 4.62
N PRO A 228 4.67 24.15 5.07
CA PRO A 228 4.65 24.69 6.43
C PRO A 228 3.38 25.51 6.69
#